data_AF-A0A7W1TFR9-F1
#
_entry.id   AF-A0A7W1TFR9-F1
#
_cell.length_a   1.000
_cell.length_b   1.000
_cell.length_c   1.000
_cell.angle_alpha   90.00
_cell.angle_beta   90.00
_cell.angle_gamma   90.00
#
_symmetry.space_group_name_H-M   'P 1'
#
loop_
_entity.id
_entity.type
_entity.pdbx_description
1 polymer ?
#
loop_
_entity_poly.entity_id
_entity_poly.type
_entity_poly.pdbx_seq_one_letter_code
_entity_poly.pdbx_strand_id
1 'polypeptide(L)'
;MSLSALFERLRLPAAALLLGALAMPVAPAIQLQDLNLVSPVNAQTFPAVGTPPNQTGGDTLSDMGTDDDGCRMSSGACEYDFYIATCPYSYFSAMIVEWDDRTGRFRGDLTPEFKAWVDKEFNTERQIDTNDRFDSLVRNNKARGLPPPDRRSYVMTQNDIPLEKRYRLALSCYQKRGARPTVLAKLALTGAWALRARMNLSVTLQSLAGGYEEVNDKITRKIKEGENFSLAKWLPIYRDIFVDSKLSDEGYLVAGMAYFGFALRDGNALVCRKILDKLAERFKDTKDGEVLRGLVRERAARFTDYLKFESSAAASFMEAIANEEFSRRHLPEIMLAVAESLRRNGDEARAMDWYLALAKMDETQPADRDAMRAQGGAPSPDAPYTMQLGWIADRHVAALTKQGLVHPGVVSGADKRLLDALVFEHLGSSDYHSPSWKPTTGATKRECEFLLSFIGKATVDFAFRNNTWPKTFGELWEHDVIRDRNYVNRFCCPVTGKPFLYKQLDGDVSHIAPKTVVIATADPVDTNQGKRFGGFLANDTVIWSATPLVPGELAHP
;
A
#
# COMPACT_ATOMS: atom_id res chain seq x y z
N MET A 1 -51.98 -37.33 17.45
CA MET A 1 -52.43 -35.98 17.88
C MET A 1 -52.81 -36.07 19.34
N SER A 2 -52.40 -35.21 20.27
CA SER A 2 -51.45 -34.09 20.25
C SER A 2 -50.98 -33.86 21.70
N LEU A 3 -49.75 -33.34 21.84
CA LEU A 3 -48.96 -33.09 23.05
C LEU A 3 -49.51 -31.96 23.97
N SER A 4 -50.79 -32.00 24.30
CA SER A 4 -51.51 -30.96 25.05
C SER A 4 -51.76 -31.29 26.52
N ALA A 5 -50.94 -32.09 27.19
CA ALA A 5 -51.21 -32.42 28.60
C ALA A 5 -49.99 -32.88 29.42
N LEU A 6 -48.85 -32.22 29.30
CA LEU A 6 -47.97 -32.08 30.46
C LEU A 6 -47.80 -30.61 30.78
N PHE A 7 -48.96 -30.07 31.15
CA PHE A 7 -49.16 -28.87 31.94
C PHE A 7 -48.05 -28.64 32.96
N GLU A 8 -47.67 -27.37 33.06
CA GLU A 8 -47.59 -26.65 34.32
C GLU A 8 -47.04 -27.41 35.53
N ARG A 9 -45.80 -27.09 35.87
CA ARG A 9 -45.42 -26.60 37.21
C ARG A 9 -43.90 -26.54 37.25
N LEU A 10 -43.35 -25.34 37.23
CA LEU A 10 -42.55 -24.82 38.35
C LEU A 10 -41.93 -23.48 37.97
N ARG A 11 -42.00 -22.57 38.94
CA ARG A 11 -41.58 -21.17 38.92
C ARG A 11 -40.08 -21.05 38.65
N LEU A 12 -39.71 -19.96 37.96
CA LEU A 12 -38.41 -19.28 37.95
C LEU A 12 -37.74 -19.27 39.36
N PRO A 13 -36.40 -19.31 39.46
CA PRO A 13 -35.58 -18.17 39.03
C PRO A 13 -34.20 -18.48 38.42
N ALA A 14 -33.69 -17.48 37.68
CA ALA A 14 -32.29 -17.10 37.49
C ALA A 14 -31.27 -18.11 36.89
N ALA A 15 -30.58 -17.60 35.86
CA ALA A 15 -29.25 -17.95 35.40
C ALA A 15 -29.07 -19.26 34.59
N ALA A 16 -28.30 -19.09 33.52
CA ALA A 16 -27.68 -20.08 32.65
C ALA A 16 -28.53 -20.62 31.47
N LEU A 17 -27.93 -20.44 30.28
CA LEU A 17 -28.16 -21.19 29.04
C LEU A 17 -29.45 -20.92 28.26
N LEU A 18 -29.39 -19.87 27.43
CA LEU A 18 -29.78 -19.98 26.02
C LEU A 18 -28.78 -19.18 25.17
N LEU A 19 -27.54 -19.67 25.22
CA LEU A 19 -26.57 -19.56 24.13
C LEU A 19 -27.14 -20.31 22.92
N GLY A 20 -27.17 -19.65 21.77
CA GLY A 20 -27.37 -20.30 20.47
C GLY A 20 -28.77 -20.14 19.89
N ALA A 21 -29.02 -19.01 19.21
CA ALA A 21 -29.71 -18.92 17.92
C ALA A 21 -30.10 -17.47 17.58
N LEU A 22 -29.11 -16.61 17.35
CA LEU A 22 -29.17 -15.62 16.27
C LEU A 22 -27.83 -15.71 15.51
N ALA A 23 -27.61 -16.89 14.93
CA ALA A 23 -26.65 -17.07 13.86
C ALA A 23 -27.21 -16.39 12.62
N MET A 24 -27.03 -15.07 12.53
CA MET A 24 -26.92 -14.41 11.24
C MET A 24 -25.67 -14.99 10.55
N PRO A 25 -25.68 -15.17 9.22
CA PRO A 25 -24.47 -15.56 8.52
C PRO A 25 -23.46 -14.43 8.73
N VAL A 26 -22.48 -14.67 9.59
CA VAL A 26 -21.33 -13.80 9.77
C VAL A 26 -20.48 -13.97 8.51
N ALA A 27 -20.83 -13.22 7.47
CA ALA A 27 -19.94 -12.97 6.34
C ALA A 27 -18.66 -12.29 6.87
N PRO A 28 -17.49 -12.61 6.30
CA PRO A 28 -16.27 -12.72 7.09
C PRO A 28 -15.83 -11.35 7.61
N ALA A 29 -15.76 -11.25 8.93
CA ALA A 29 -14.79 -10.38 9.58
C ALA A 29 -13.41 -10.66 8.97
N ILE A 30 -12.55 -9.64 8.86
CA ILE A 30 -11.16 -9.79 8.40
C ILE A 30 -10.58 -11.07 9.05
N GLN A 31 -10.26 -12.08 8.24
CA GLN A 31 -9.76 -13.34 8.77
C GLN A 31 -8.33 -13.08 9.24
N LEU A 32 -8.12 -13.01 10.55
CA LEU A 32 -6.79 -12.92 11.13
C LEU A 32 -6.31 -14.33 11.43
N GLN A 33 -5.03 -14.57 11.18
CA GLN A 33 -4.38 -15.85 11.47
C GLN A 33 -3.28 -15.64 12.49
N ASP A 34 -3.33 -16.43 13.56
CA ASP A 34 -2.21 -16.57 14.49
C ASP A 34 -1.10 -17.40 13.82
N LEU A 35 0.10 -16.84 13.80
CA LEU A 35 1.27 -17.41 13.16
C LEU A 35 2.41 -17.56 14.17
N ASN A 36 3.12 -18.68 14.10
CA ASN A 36 4.37 -18.89 14.83
C ASN A 36 5.53 -18.74 13.85
N LEU A 37 6.11 -17.55 13.79
CA LEU A 37 7.13 -17.19 12.82
C LEU A 37 8.53 -17.44 13.37
N VAL A 38 9.47 -17.76 12.49
CA VAL A 38 10.88 -17.96 12.82
C VAL A 38 11.68 -16.78 12.27
N SER A 39 12.45 -16.12 13.13
CA SER A 39 13.31 -15.02 12.72
C SER A 39 14.41 -15.52 11.77
N PRO A 40 14.58 -14.92 10.58
CA PRO A 40 15.68 -15.29 9.69
C PRO A 40 17.04 -14.76 10.17
N VAL A 41 17.06 -13.83 11.14
CA VAL A 41 18.28 -13.23 11.68
C VAL A 41 18.90 -14.13 12.75
N ASN A 42 18.11 -14.54 13.75
CA ASN A 42 18.61 -15.24 14.93
C ASN A 42 17.93 -16.59 15.21
N ALA A 43 17.09 -17.08 14.29
CA ALA A 43 16.36 -18.35 14.38
C ALA A 43 15.39 -18.49 15.57
N GLN A 44 15.10 -17.41 16.30
CA GLN A 44 14.13 -17.44 17.39
C GLN A 44 12.69 -17.41 16.87
N THR A 45 11.84 -18.24 17.46
CA THR A 45 10.41 -18.28 17.16
C THR A 45 9.68 -17.16 17.91
N PHE A 46 8.75 -16.48 17.25
CA PHE A 46 7.90 -15.45 17.83
C PHE A 46 6.46 -15.55 17.30
N PRO A 47 5.45 -15.29 18.14
CA PRO A 47 4.07 -15.22 17.70
C PRO A 47 3.81 -13.91 16.95
N ALA A 48 3.01 -13.99 15.90
CA ALA A 48 2.51 -12.84 15.14
C ALA A 48 1.06 -13.09 14.71
N VAL A 49 0.33 -12.01 14.43
CA VAL A 49 -0.99 -12.07 13.80
C VAL A 49 -0.85 -11.50 12.40
N GLY A 50 -1.35 -12.22 11.40
CA GLY A 50 -1.25 -11.85 9.99
C GLY A 50 -2.58 -11.92 9.26
N THR A 51 -2.71 -11.12 8.20
CA THR A 51 -3.78 -11.27 7.21
C THR A 51 -3.34 -12.26 6.12
N PRO A 52 -4.12 -13.30 5.81
CA PRO A 52 -3.79 -14.26 4.78
C PRO A 52 -3.81 -13.61 3.37
N PRO A 53 -2.95 -14.07 2.44
CA PRO A 53 -2.73 -13.43 1.14
C PRO A 53 -3.93 -13.40 0.17
N ASN A 54 -5.00 -14.14 0.44
CA ASN A 54 -6.10 -14.37 -0.51
C ASN A 54 -7.47 -13.89 0.00
N GLN A 55 -7.50 -12.93 0.92
CA GLN A 55 -8.78 -12.39 1.36
C GLN A 55 -9.34 -11.41 0.33
N THR A 56 -10.42 -11.78 -0.32
CA THR A 56 -11.37 -10.82 -0.89
C THR A 56 -12.22 -10.30 0.27
N GLY A 57 -12.04 -9.02 0.62
CA GLY A 57 -12.81 -8.40 1.69
C GLY A 57 -14.32 -8.50 1.41
N GLY A 58 -15.09 -8.95 2.41
CA GLY A 58 -16.55 -8.92 2.33
C GLY A 58 -17.09 -7.54 2.75
N ASP A 59 -18.28 -7.19 2.26
CA ASP A 59 -19.05 -6.04 2.75
C ASP A 59 -19.59 -6.38 4.15
N THR A 60 -19.03 -5.74 5.19
CA THR A 60 -19.45 -5.96 6.59
C THR A 60 -20.08 -4.68 7.18
N LEU A 61 -20.89 -4.83 8.23
CA LEU A 61 -21.50 -3.71 9.00
C LEU A 61 -20.45 -2.76 9.65
N SER A 62 -19.18 -3.14 9.63
CA SER A 62 -18.04 -2.35 10.10
C SER A 62 -17.35 -1.55 8.99
N ASP A 63 -17.78 -1.67 7.73
CA ASP A 63 -17.21 -0.93 6.60
C ASP A 63 -17.62 0.55 6.63
N MET A 64 -16.65 1.45 6.63
CA MET A 64 -16.84 2.90 6.59
C MET A 64 -16.53 3.50 5.21
N GLY A 65 -16.49 2.66 4.19
CA GLY A 65 -16.19 2.98 2.80
C GLY A 65 -14.69 3.12 2.51
N THR A 66 -14.41 3.44 1.25
CA THR A 66 -13.07 3.65 0.72
C THR A 66 -12.86 5.13 0.42
N ASP A 67 -11.70 5.67 0.81
CA ASP A 67 -11.31 7.05 0.48
C ASP A 67 -10.81 7.13 -0.99
N ASP A 68 -10.70 8.33 -1.58
CA ASP A 68 -10.33 8.52 -3.00
C ASP A 68 -8.97 7.88 -3.39
N ASP A 69 -8.08 7.65 -2.41
CA ASP A 69 -6.77 7.01 -2.60
C ASP A 69 -6.81 5.47 -2.50
N GLY A 70 -7.99 4.87 -2.29
CA GLY A 70 -8.17 3.42 -2.21
C GLY A 70 -8.07 2.83 -0.80
N CYS A 71 -7.84 3.65 0.22
CA CYS A 71 -7.79 3.15 1.60
C CYS A 71 -9.17 2.79 2.12
N ARG A 72 -9.31 1.54 2.53
CA ARG A 72 -10.52 1.04 3.15
C ARG A 72 -10.56 1.40 4.63
N MET A 73 -11.71 1.90 5.05
CA MET A 73 -11.92 2.31 6.44
C MET A 73 -12.85 1.34 7.14
N SER A 74 -12.53 1.03 8.40
CA SER A 74 -13.32 0.14 9.25
C SER A 74 -13.55 0.80 10.60
N SER A 75 -14.68 0.52 11.23
CA SER A 75 -14.96 0.92 12.61
C SER A 75 -14.24 0.05 13.66
N GLY A 76 -13.52 -0.98 13.22
CA GLY A 76 -12.79 -1.92 14.08
C GLY A 76 -11.35 -2.18 13.61
N ALA A 77 -10.82 -3.37 13.92
CA ALA A 77 -9.50 -3.77 13.46
C ALA A 77 -9.39 -3.63 11.93
N CYS A 78 -8.27 -3.09 11.47
CA CYS A 78 -7.98 -2.90 10.07
C CYS A 78 -6.90 -3.89 9.63
N GLU A 79 -7.03 -4.45 8.43
CA GLU A 79 -6.08 -5.43 7.89
C GLU A 79 -4.65 -4.89 7.81
N TYR A 80 -4.49 -3.58 7.57
CA TYR A 80 -3.19 -2.92 7.49
C TYR A 80 -2.39 -3.03 8.80
N ASP A 81 -3.05 -3.22 9.95
CA ASP A 81 -2.38 -3.42 11.25
C ASP A 81 -1.59 -4.74 11.30
N PHE A 82 -1.89 -5.67 10.39
CA PHE A 82 -1.42 -7.06 10.39
C PHE A 82 -0.69 -7.46 9.11
N TYR A 83 -0.34 -6.51 8.24
CA TYR A 83 0.42 -6.82 7.03
C TYR A 83 1.92 -6.98 7.28
N ILE A 84 2.44 -6.42 8.39
CA ILE A 84 3.87 -6.45 8.72
C ILE A 84 4.12 -7.34 9.94
N ALA A 85 4.95 -8.37 9.72
CA ALA A 85 5.59 -9.13 10.80
C ALA A 85 6.84 -8.39 11.25
N THR A 86 7.06 -8.28 12.55
CA THR A 86 8.29 -7.72 13.13
C THR A 86 8.80 -8.64 14.23
N CYS A 87 10.01 -9.17 14.04
CA CYS A 87 10.64 -10.02 15.04
C CYS A 87 11.01 -9.17 16.27
N PRO A 88 10.45 -9.42 17.47
CA PRO A 88 10.76 -8.62 18.66
C PRO A 88 12.22 -8.78 19.14
N TYR A 89 12.90 -9.84 18.69
CA TYR A 89 14.27 -10.14 19.09
C TYR A 89 15.35 -9.48 18.23
N SER A 90 15.03 -9.06 17.01
CA SER A 90 16.00 -8.46 16.07
C SER A 90 15.49 -7.20 15.39
N TYR A 91 14.18 -6.90 15.48
CA TYR A 91 13.50 -5.86 14.71
C TYR A 91 13.60 -6.01 13.19
N PHE A 92 13.98 -7.19 12.70
CA PHE A 92 13.73 -7.54 11.30
C PHE A 92 12.23 -7.51 11.03
N SER A 93 11.84 -6.74 10.03
CA SER A 93 10.44 -6.53 9.64
C SER A 93 10.26 -6.74 8.15
N ALA A 94 9.18 -7.42 7.78
CA ALA A 94 8.79 -7.60 6.38
C ALA A 94 7.28 -7.92 6.28
N MET A 95 6.76 -8.08 5.07
CA MET A 95 5.34 -8.36 4.86
C MET A 95 4.99 -9.82 5.16
N ILE A 96 3.88 -10.07 5.83
CA ILE A 96 3.42 -11.43 6.24
C ILE A 96 3.44 -12.43 5.08
N VAL A 97 3.12 -12.00 3.86
CA VAL A 97 3.12 -12.85 2.65
C VAL A 97 4.50 -13.44 2.28
N GLU A 98 5.58 -12.86 2.82
CA GLU A 98 6.96 -13.36 2.67
C GLU A 98 7.30 -14.48 3.65
N TRP A 99 6.40 -14.82 4.58
CA TRP A 99 6.55 -15.98 5.46
C TRP A 99 5.73 -17.15 4.93
N ASP A 100 6.29 -18.33 5.11
CA ASP A 100 5.57 -19.58 4.92
C ASP A 100 4.65 -19.82 6.12
N ASP A 101 3.35 -19.92 5.86
CA ASP A 101 2.30 -20.07 6.87
C ASP A 101 2.37 -21.41 7.61
N ARG A 102 2.92 -22.46 6.98
CA ARG A 102 3.04 -23.81 7.55
C ARG A 102 4.27 -23.96 8.44
N THR A 103 5.41 -23.46 7.97
CA THR A 103 6.71 -23.63 8.63
C THR A 103 7.11 -22.42 9.46
N GLY A 104 6.45 -21.28 9.29
CA GLY A 104 6.79 -20.00 9.90
C GLY A 104 8.11 -19.41 9.38
N ARG A 105 8.75 -20.01 8.37
CA ARG A 105 10.05 -19.56 7.87
C ARG A 105 9.87 -18.43 6.86
N PHE A 106 10.76 -17.45 6.94
CA PHE A 106 10.89 -16.41 5.92
C PHE A 106 11.33 -17.06 4.60
N ARG A 107 10.63 -16.75 3.50
CA ARG A 107 10.82 -17.38 2.18
C ARG A 107 12.02 -16.83 1.42
N GLY A 108 12.46 -15.62 1.74
CA GLY A 108 13.63 -15.00 1.10
C GLY A 108 14.94 -15.43 1.76
N ASP A 109 16.02 -15.36 0.99
CA ASP A 109 17.37 -15.53 1.52
C ASP A 109 17.90 -14.20 2.06
N LEU A 110 18.47 -14.22 3.28
CA LEU A 110 19.17 -13.08 3.87
C LEU A 110 20.67 -13.38 3.94
N THR A 111 21.48 -12.52 3.32
CA THR A 111 22.94 -12.64 3.37
C THR A 111 23.46 -12.46 4.81
N PRO A 112 24.61 -13.04 5.17
CA PRO A 112 25.23 -12.81 6.48
C PRO A 112 25.47 -11.31 6.76
N GLU A 113 25.86 -10.56 5.74
CA GLU A 113 26.06 -9.10 5.81
C GLU A 113 24.78 -8.35 6.17
N PHE A 114 23.64 -8.77 5.60
CA PHE A 114 22.35 -8.19 5.92
C PHE A 114 21.96 -8.47 7.38
N LYS A 115 22.15 -9.71 7.86
CA LYS A 115 21.86 -10.08 9.25
C LYS A 115 22.69 -9.27 10.23
N ALA A 116 23.99 -9.14 9.97
CA ALA A 116 24.89 -8.31 10.76
C ALA A 116 24.48 -6.82 10.74
N TRP A 117 23.98 -6.33 9.61
CA TRP A 117 23.42 -4.97 9.53
C TRP A 117 22.18 -4.81 10.40
N VAL A 118 21.22 -5.75 10.37
CA VAL A 118 20.01 -5.68 11.22
C VAL A 118 20.40 -5.59 12.70
N ASP A 119 21.31 -6.44 13.14
CA ASP A 119 21.79 -6.43 14.53
C ASP A 119 22.48 -5.10 14.89
N LYS A 120 23.27 -4.53 13.97
CA LYS A 120 23.92 -3.23 14.21
C LYS A 120 22.93 -2.07 14.22
N GLU A 121 22.00 -2.04 13.29
CA GLU A 121 21.10 -0.91 13.04
C GLU A 121 20.03 -0.79 14.13
N PHE A 122 19.41 -1.91 14.52
CA PHE A 122 18.21 -1.87 15.36
C PHE A 122 18.43 -2.26 16.82
N ASN A 123 19.58 -2.84 17.19
CA ASN A 123 19.73 -3.41 18.53
C ASN A 123 19.64 -2.37 19.65
N THR A 124 20.22 -1.17 19.49
CA THR A 124 20.13 -0.13 20.51
C THR A 124 18.67 0.28 20.76
N GLU A 125 17.94 0.58 19.69
CA GLU A 125 16.53 0.97 19.79
C GLU A 125 15.67 -0.16 20.39
N ARG A 126 15.92 -1.40 19.98
CA ARG A 126 15.24 -2.59 20.52
C ARG A 126 15.47 -2.78 22.01
N GLN A 127 16.69 -2.55 22.49
CA GLN A 127 17.02 -2.68 23.90
C GLN A 127 16.30 -1.61 24.73
N ILE A 128 16.24 -0.37 24.25
CA ILE A 128 15.50 0.72 24.89
C ILE A 128 14.01 0.36 25.03
N ASP A 129 13.36 0.00 23.93
CA ASP A 129 11.94 -0.38 23.94
C ASP A 129 11.67 -1.57 24.89
N THR A 130 12.55 -2.58 24.88
CA THR A 130 12.41 -3.74 25.76
C THR A 130 12.53 -3.35 27.24
N ASN A 131 13.39 -2.39 27.56
CA ASN A 131 13.50 -1.83 28.92
C ASN A 131 12.23 -1.07 29.30
N ASP A 132 11.79 -0.14 28.46
CA ASP A 132 10.63 0.72 28.73
C ASP A 132 9.33 -0.08 28.88
N ARG A 133 9.15 -1.13 28.06
CA ARG A 133 8.00 -2.03 28.13
C ARG A 133 8.03 -2.89 29.38
N PHE A 134 9.19 -3.41 29.76
CA PHE A 134 9.35 -4.14 31.02
C PHE A 134 9.02 -3.26 32.24
N ASP A 135 9.57 -2.05 32.30
CA ASP A 135 9.34 -1.11 33.40
C ASP A 135 7.87 -0.71 33.49
N SER A 136 7.21 -0.53 32.34
CA SER A 136 5.77 -0.28 32.28
C SER A 136 4.96 -1.47 32.79
N LEU A 137 5.35 -2.70 32.46
CA LEU A 137 4.71 -3.91 32.98
C LEU A 137 4.90 -4.06 34.50
N VAL A 138 6.10 -3.76 35.03
CA VAL A 138 6.37 -3.73 36.47
C VAL A 138 5.45 -2.73 37.17
N ARG A 139 5.31 -1.51 36.65
CA ARG A 139 4.41 -0.48 37.19
C ARG A 139 2.94 -0.95 37.17
N ASN A 140 2.49 -1.52 36.05
CA ASN A 140 1.12 -2.01 35.91
C ASN A 140 0.82 -3.18 36.84
N ASN A 141 1.75 -4.13 36.99
CA ASN A 141 1.60 -5.24 37.93
C ASN A 141 1.53 -4.73 39.38
N LYS A 142 2.40 -3.79 39.75
CA LYS A 142 2.37 -3.16 41.07
C LYS A 142 1.02 -2.47 41.34
N ALA A 143 0.49 -1.73 40.37
CA ALA A 143 -0.83 -1.07 40.50
C ALA A 143 -1.99 -2.07 40.63
N ARG A 144 -1.85 -3.28 40.06
CA ARG A 144 -2.82 -4.38 40.12
C ARG A 144 -2.60 -5.34 41.30
N GLY A 145 -1.61 -5.12 42.15
CA GLY A 145 -1.25 -6.03 43.24
C GLY A 145 -0.64 -7.36 42.78
N LEU A 146 -0.13 -7.42 41.54
CA LEU A 146 0.53 -8.59 40.96
C LEU A 146 2.05 -8.52 41.20
N PRO A 147 2.74 -9.66 41.33
CA PRO A 147 4.19 -9.68 41.44
C PRO A 147 4.87 -9.11 40.19
N PRO A 148 6.07 -8.50 40.31
CA PRO A 148 6.80 -8.03 39.16
C PRO A 148 7.20 -9.21 38.25
N PRO A 149 7.19 -9.03 36.92
CA PRO A 149 7.66 -10.05 35.99
C PRO A 149 9.17 -10.31 36.18
N ASP A 150 9.60 -11.54 35.91
CA ASP A 150 11.04 -11.85 35.89
C ASP A 150 11.67 -11.29 34.60
N ARG A 151 12.77 -10.57 34.79
CA ARG A 151 13.51 -9.92 33.70
C ARG A 151 14.11 -10.91 32.72
N ARG A 152 14.52 -12.10 33.17
CA ARG A 152 15.18 -13.11 32.32
C ARG A 152 14.20 -13.83 31.39
N SER A 153 12.94 -13.91 31.78
CA SER A 153 11.87 -14.55 31.02
C SER A 153 10.96 -13.56 30.29
N TYR A 154 11.15 -12.25 30.49
CA TYR A 154 10.38 -11.24 29.79
C TYR A 154 10.68 -11.23 28.28
N VAL A 155 9.63 -11.43 27.49
CA VAL A 155 9.67 -11.29 26.03
C VAL A 155 8.63 -10.26 25.63
N MET A 156 9.09 -9.22 24.95
CA MET A 156 8.23 -8.24 24.30
C MET A 156 7.51 -8.92 23.13
N THR A 157 6.20 -8.72 23.02
CA THR A 157 5.41 -9.25 21.90
C THR A 157 5.48 -8.31 20.70
N GLN A 158 5.16 -8.81 19.49
CA GLN A 158 5.04 -7.95 18.31
C GLN A 158 4.02 -6.82 18.53
N ASN A 159 2.94 -7.09 19.26
CA ASN A 159 1.86 -6.12 19.52
C ASN A 159 2.30 -4.97 20.44
N ASP A 160 3.39 -5.14 21.18
CA ASP A 160 3.99 -4.07 21.99
C ASP A 160 4.82 -3.09 21.15
N ILE A 161 5.16 -3.47 19.91
CA ILE A 161 5.89 -2.63 18.95
C ILE A 161 4.88 -1.73 18.23
N PRO A 162 5.00 -0.40 18.34
CA PRO A 162 4.07 0.52 17.71
C PRO A 162 3.96 0.32 16.19
N LEU A 163 2.76 0.52 15.65
CA LEU A 163 2.43 0.25 14.25
C LEU A 163 3.31 1.04 13.28
N GLU A 164 3.46 2.33 13.53
CA GLU A 164 4.35 3.23 12.79
C GLU A 164 5.79 2.71 12.75
N LYS A 165 6.26 2.15 13.87
CA LYS A 165 7.60 1.60 13.98
C LYS A 165 7.75 0.31 13.18
N ARG A 166 6.75 -0.58 13.19
CA ARG A 166 6.75 -1.80 12.37
C ARG A 166 6.89 -1.47 10.87
N TYR A 167 6.15 -0.49 10.38
CA TYR A 167 6.26 -0.04 8.98
C TYR A 167 7.59 0.67 8.68
N ARG A 168 8.10 1.50 9.59
CA ARG A 168 9.42 2.16 9.44
C ARG A 168 10.57 1.15 9.37
N LEU A 169 10.55 0.14 10.24
CA LEU A 169 11.52 -0.95 10.24
C LEU A 169 11.42 -1.78 8.96
N ALA A 170 10.20 -2.05 8.48
CA ALA A 170 9.98 -2.73 7.22
C ALA A 170 10.55 -1.94 6.03
N LEU A 171 10.25 -0.62 5.93
CA LEU A 171 10.84 0.24 4.89
C LEU A 171 12.36 0.17 4.91
N SER A 172 12.98 0.27 6.09
CA SER A 172 14.43 0.20 6.26
C SER A 172 15.00 -1.15 5.80
N CYS A 173 14.34 -2.26 6.17
CA CYS A 173 14.73 -3.60 5.72
C CYS A 173 14.61 -3.74 4.19
N TYR A 174 13.49 -3.28 3.61
CA TYR A 174 13.28 -3.33 2.16
C TYR A 174 14.30 -2.48 1.40
N GLN A 175 14.55 -1.25 1.84
CA GLN A 175 15.59 -0.38 1.27
C GLN A 175 16.96 -1.06 1.32
N LYS A 176 17.34 -1.62 2.47
CA LYS A 176 18.63 -2.31 2.62
C LYS A 176 18.74 -3.56 1.75
N ARG A 177 17.63 -4.27 1.48
CA ARG A 177 17.57 -5.40 0.53
C ARG A 177 17.60 -4.96 -0.94
N GLY A 178 17.64 -3.67 -1.24
CA GLY A 178 17.61 -3.15 -2.60
C GLY A 178 16.22 -3.26 -3.24
N ALA A 179 15.16 -3.15 -2.45
CA ALA A 179 13.81 -3.15 -2.98
C ALA A 179 13.60 -1.96 -3.92
N ARG A 180 12.88 -2.20 -5.02
CA ARG A 180 12.55 -1.19 -6.02
C ARG A 180 11.70 -0.07 -5.43
N PRO A 181 11.82 1.16 -5.95
CA PRO A 181 10.95 2.30 -5.61
C PRO A 181 9.46 1.96 -5.54
N THR A 182 8.88 1.20 -6.47
CA THR A 182 7.45 0.81 -6.40
C THR A 182 7.11 0.06 -5.11
N VAL A 183 7.99 -0.85 -4.67
CA VAL A 183 7.76 -1.66 -3.47
C VAL A 183 7.84 -0.77 -2.23
N LEU A 184 8.81 0.14 -2.19
CA LEU A 184 8.95 1.13 -1.12
C LEU A 184 7.74 2.06 -1.05
N ALA A 185 7.25 2.52 -2.21
CA ALA A 185 6.11 3.40 -2.31
C ALA A 185 4.84 2.75 -1.79
N LYS A 186 4.55 1.51 -2.22
CA LYS A 186 3.40 0.73 -1.74
C LYS A 186 3.50 0.45 -0.25
N LEU A 187 4.67 0.07 0.25
CA LEU A 187 4.87 -0.18 1.67
C LEU A 187 4.67 1.08 2.52
N ALA A 188 5.15 2.23 2.04
CA ALA A 188 4.96 3.51 2.70
C ALA A 188 3.49 3.94 2.69
N LEU A 189 2.81 3.82 1.54
CA LEU A 189 1.39 4.15 1.41
C LEU A 189 0.52 3.27 2.32
N THR A 190 0.78 1.96 2.35
CA THR A 190 0.11 1.04 3.29
C THR A 190 0.36 1.43 4.74
N GLY A 191 1.58 1.89 5.09
CA GLY A 191 1.88 2.43 6.42
C GLY A 191 1.06 3.68 6.76
N ALA A 192 0.91 4.59 5.80
CA ALA A 192 0.04 5.77 5.95
C ALA A 192 -1.42 5.35 6.16
N TRP A 193 -1.93 4.40 5.37
CA TRP A 193 -3.27 3.85 5.51
C TRP A 193 -3.50 3.18 6.87
N ALA A 194 -2.53 2.39 7.34
CA ALA A 194 -2.59 1.76 8.65
C ALA A 194 -2.72 2.79 9.77
N LEU A 195 -1.91 3.85 9.74
CA LEU A 195 -1.99 4.92 10.73
C LEU A 195 -3.29 5.72 10.61
N ARG A 196 -3.78 6.00 9.40
CA ARG A 196 -5.05 6.69 9.21
C ARG A 196 -6.24 5.87 9.73
N ALA A 197 -6.30 4.59 9.40
CA ALA A 197 -7.32 3.68 9.92
C ALA A 197 -7.27 3.62 11.45
N ARG A 198 -6.08 3.42 12.02
CA ARG A 198 -5.85 3.40 13.47
C ARG A 198 -6.22 4.71 14.14
N MET A 199 -5.99 5.84 13.48
CA MET A 199 -6.34 7.16 14.03
C MET A 199 -7.82 7.49 14.00
N ASN A 200 -8.60 6.78 13.16
CA ASN A 200 -10.05 6.89 13.11
C ASN A 200 -10.77 6.02 14.16
N LEU A 201 -10.05 5.12 14.85
CA LEU A 201 -10.64 4.33 15.93
C LEU A 201 -10.87 5.18 17.18
N SER A 202 -12.01 4.93 17.82
CA SER A 202 -12.39 5.57 19.08
C SER A 202 -11.43 5.18 20.21
N VAL A 203 -11.15 6.12 21.11
CA VAL A 203 -10.33 5.88 22.29
C VAL A 203 -11.20 5.24 23.37
N THR A 204 -10.97 3.95 23.66
CA THR A 204 -11.75 3.20 24.65
C THR A 204 -11.20 3.37 26.06
N LEU A 205 -11.38 4.55 26.64
CA LEU A 205 -11.07 4.82 28.04
C LEU A 205 -12.34 5.07 28.84
N GLN A 206 -12.46 4.43 30.01
CA GLN A 206 -13.62 4.56 30.89
C GLN A 206 -13.86 6.01 31.32
N SER A 207 -12.79 6.79 31.50
CA SER A 207 -12.88 8.22 31.83
C SER A 207 -13.53 9.06 30.74
N LEU A 208 -13.68 8.55 29.51
CA LEU A 208 -14.32 9.27 28.39
C LEU A 208 -15.80 8.88 28.19
N ALA A 209 -16.35 7.97 28.99
CA ALA A 209 -17.71 7.44 28.79
C ALA A 209 -18.77 8.55 28.75
N GLY A 210 -18.74 9.48 29.69
CA GLY A 210 -19.68 10.62 29.70
C GLY A 210 -19.50 11.56 28.50
N GLY A 211 -18.26 11.71 28.00
CA GLY A 211 -18.00 12.48 26.78
C GLY A 211 -18.57 11.81 25.53
N TYR A 212 -18.54 10.47 25.45
CA TYR A 212 -19.21 9.73 24.39
C TYR A 212 -20.72 9.89 24.43
N GLU A 213 -21.34 9.81 25.62
CA GLU A 213 -22.78 10.05 25.79
C GLU A 213 -23.17 11.45 25.29
N GLU A 214 -22.44 12.48 25.72
CA GLU A 214 -22.69 13.87 25.33
C GLU A 214 -22.62 14.11 23.81
N VAL A 215 -21.63 13.50 23.14
CA VAL A 215 -21.49 13.60 21.67
C VAL A 215 -22.55 12.76 20.96
N ASN A 216 -22.84 11.56 21.46
CA ASN A 216 -23.86 10.67 20.90
C ASN A 216 -25.25 11.31 20.94
N ASP A 217 -25.61 12.00 22.02
CA ASP A 217 -26.88 12.71 22.15
C ASP A 217 -27.06 13.79 21.06
N LYS A 218 -25.96 14.46 20.67
CA LYS A 218 -25.98 15.50 19.62
C LYS A 218 -26.13 14.91 18.22
N ILE A 219 -25.57 13.74 17.95
CA ILE A 219 -25.62 13.09 16.63
C ILE A 219 -26.85 12.20 16.44
N THR A 220 -27.48 11.68 17.51
CA THR A 220 -28.59 10.73 17.42
C THR A 220 -29.73 11.24 16.53
N ARG A 221 -30.03 12.55 16.58
CA ARG A 221 -31.07 13.20 15.76
C ARG A 221 -30.67 13.41 14.29
N LYS A 222 -29.41 13.18 13.94
CA LYS A 222 -28.87 13.32 12.59
C LYS A 222 -28.81 11.97 11.85
N ILE A 223 -28.92 10.86 12.57
CA ILE A 223 -28.92 9.51 11.99
C ILE A 223 -30.28 9.23 11.38
N LYS A 224 -30.29 8.73 10.14
CA LYS A 224 -31.49 8.22 9.48
C LYS A 224 -31.40 6.71 9.34
N GLU A 225 -32.51 6.02 9.54
CA GLU A 225 -32.56 4.57 9.37
C GLU A 225 -32.22 4.18 7.91
N GLY A 226 -31.36 3.18 7.74
CA GLY A 226 -30.92 2.68 6.43
C GLY A 226 -29.94 3.57 5.66
N GLU A 227 -29.40 4.64 6.27
CA GLU A 227 -28.42 5.48 5.58
C GLU A 227 -27.02 4.87 5.55
N ASN A 228 -26.32 5.05 4.42
CA ASN A 228 -24.91 4.69 4.30
C ASN A 228 -24.02 5.80 4.88
N PHE A 229 -22.81 5.42 5.30
CA PHE A 229 -21.82 6.40 5.74
C PHE A 229 -21.45 7.36 4.60
N SER A 230 -21.40 8.66 4.89
CA SER A 230 -20.94 9.70 3.95
C SER A 230 -20.05 10.69 4.68
N LEU A 231 -18.77 10.77 4.28
CA LEU A 231 -17.83 11.72 4.86
C LEU A 231 -18.30 13.17 4.70
N ALA A 232 -18.85 13.51 3.53
CA ALA A 232 -19.38 14.84 3.21
C ALA A 232 -20.53 15.26 4.15
N LYS A 233 -21.31 14.30 4.66
CA LYS A 233 -22.35 14.56 5.68
C LYS A 233 -21.74 14.73 7.07
N TRP A 234 -20.88 13.79 7.49
CA TRP A 234 -20.44 13.69 8.88
C TRP A 234 -19.37 14.71 9.25
N LEU A 235 -18.46 15.06 8.33
CA LEU A 235 -17.41 16.04 8.55
C LEU A 235 -17.94 17.40 9.06
N PRO A 236 -18.93 18.06 8.40
CA PRO A 236 -19.46 19.33 8.91
C PRO A 236 -20.22 19.19 10.22
N ILE A 237 -20.93 18.08 10.46
CA ILE A 237 -21.66 17.85 11.72
C ILE A 237 -20.68 17.82 12.91
N TYR A 238 -19.59 17.06 12.79
CA TYR A 238 -18.60 16.95 13.86
C TYR A 238 -17.76 18.22 14.02
N ARG A 239 -17.50 18.96 12.94
CA ARG A 239 -16.93 20.31 13.03
C ARG A 239 -17.80 21.21 13.92
N ASP A 240 -19.10 21.28 13.65
CA ASP A 240 -20.01 22.18 14.37
C ASP A 240 -20.17 21.75 15.85
N ILE A 241 -20.17 20.44 16.12
CA ILE A 241 -20.13 19.94 17.51
C ILE A 241 -18.85 20.40 18.21
N PHE A 242 -17.69 20.24 17.57
CA PHE A 242 -16.40 20.60 18.18
C PHE A 242 -16.20 22.11 18.34
N VAL A 243 -16.67 22.92 17.39
CA VAL A 243 -16.42 24.37 17.36
C VAL A 243 -17.48 25.15 18.15
N ASP A 244 -18.75 24.77 18.06
CA ASP A 244 -19.86 25.62 18.50
C ASP A 244 -20.61 25.09 19.73
N SER A 245 -20.45 23.81 20.09
CA SER A 245 -21.13 23.26 21.27
C SER A 245 -20.39 23.58 22.56
N LYS A 246 -21.16 23.89 23.61
CA LYS A 246 -20.67 23.79 24.99
C LYS A 246 -20.56 22.31 25.33
N LEU A 247 -19.33 21.85 25.56
CA LEU A 247 -18.98 20.47 25.89
C LEU A 247 -18.23 20.40 27.22
N SER A 248 -18.35 19.26 27.91
CA SER A 248 -17.39 18.87 28.96
C SER A 248 -15.98 18.71 28.39
N ASP A 249 -14.95 18.60 29.24
CA ASP A 249 -13.57 18.38 28.75
C ASP A 249 -13.44 17.02 28.04
N GLU A 250 -14.12 15.99 28.57
CA GLU A 250 -14.22 14.66 27.95
C GLU A 250 -14.98 14.73 26.62
N GLY A 251 -16.14 15.39 26.59
CA GLY A 251 -16.93 15.59 25.38
C GLY A 251 -16.18 16.39 24.31
N TYR A 252 -15.43 17.41 24.73
CA TYR A 252 -14.60 18.23 23.84
C TYR A 252 -13.47 17.41 23.21
N LEU A 253 -12.80 16.55 24.00
CA LEU A 253 -11.80 15.62 23.48
C LEU A 253 -12.43 14.64 22.49
N VAL A 254 -13.55 14.00 22.84
CA VAL A 254 -14.23 13.02 21.96
C VAL A 254 -14.66 13.66 20.64
N ALA A 255 -15.31 14.83 20.69
CA ALA A 255 -15.72 15.57 19.51
C ALA A 255 -14.52 15.97 18.65
N GLY A 256 -13.44 16.47 19.28
CA GLY A 256 -12.22 16.86 18.59
C GLY A 256 -11.50 15.68 17.93
N MET A 257 -11.41 14.54 18.59
CA MET A 257 -10.79 13.33 18.03
C MET A 257 -11.61 12.74 16.88
N ALA A 258 -12.95 12.75 16.99
CA ALA A 258 -13.82 12.32 15.90
C ALA A 258 -13.72 13.27 14.69
N TYR A 259 -13.76 14.59 14.94
CA TYR A 259 -13.58 15.58 13.87
C TYR A 259 -12.20 15.47 13.22
N PHE A 260 -11.14 15.26 14.01
CA PHE A 260 -9.80 14.99 13.52
C PHE A 260 -9.76 13.78 12.58
N GLY A 261 -10.38 12.66 12.96
CA GLY A 261 -10.47 11.46 12.13
C GLY A 261 -11.11 11.74 10.77
N PHE A 262 -12.25 12.45 10.75
CA PHE A 262 -12.90 12.83 9.49
C PHE A 262 -12.08 13.81 8.67
N ALA A 263 -11.43 14.80 9.28
CA ALA A 263 -10.53 15.73 8.58
C ALA A 263 -9.32 14.99 7.98
N LEU A 264 -8.84 13.94 8.66
CA LEU A 264 -7.75 13.10 8.18
C LEU A 264 -8.18 12.28 6.94
N ARG A 265 -9.40 11.74 6.94
CA ARG A 265 -10.00 11.08 5.76
C ARG A 265 -10.17 12.04 4.58
N ASP A 266 -10.67 13.25 4.87
CA ASP A 266 -10.78 14.33 3.89
C ASP A 266 -9.41 14.74 3.32
N GLY A 267 -8.33 14.49 4.06
CA GLY A 267 -6.96 14.76 3.64
C GLY A 267 -6.54 16.21 3.84
N ASN A 268 -7.18 16.93 4.77
CA ASN A 268 -6.86 18.32 5.06
C ASN A 268 -5.88 18.43 6.25
N ALA A 269 -4.59 18.35 5.96
CA ALA A 269 -3.54 18.36 6.97
C ALA A 269 -3.56 19.63 7.84
N LEU A 270 -3.90 20.78 7.25
CA LEU A 270 -3.97 22.05 7.97
C LEU A 270 -5.10 22.05 9.00
N VAL A 271 -6.27 21.51 8.64
CA VAL A 271 -7.40 21.35 9.57
C VAL A 271 -7.04 20.37 10.68
N CYS A 272 -6.40 19.24 10.35
CA CYS A 272 -5.91 18.28 11.36
C CYS A 272 -4.99 18.95 12.40
N ARG A 273 -4.01 19.76 11.96
CA ARG A 273 -3.13 20.51 12.87
C ARG A 273 -3.92 21.47 13.76
N LYS A 274 -4.80 22.28 13.16
CA LYS A 274 -5.63 23.24 13.91
C LYS A 274 -6.49 22.57 14.98
N ILE A 275 -7.02 21.38 14.72
CA ILE A 275 -7.80 20.61 15.71
C ILE A 275 -6.90 20.19 16.88
N LEU A 276 -5.73 19.61 16.59
CA LEU A 276 -4.79 19.17 17.61
C LEU A 276 -4.26 20.34 18.45
N ASP A 277 -3.97 21.48 17.82
CA ASP A 277 -3.52 22.69 18.52
C ASP A 277 -4.60 23.23 19.47
N LYS A 278 -5.87 23.26 19.02
CA LYS A 278 -7.00 23.65 19.87
C LYS A 278 -7.18 22.72 21.06
N LEU A 279 -7.06 21.41 20.85
CA LEU A 279 -7.13 20.42 21.93
C LEU A 279 -5.96 20.58 22.91
N ALA A 280 -4.74 20.77 22.40
CA ALA A 280 -3.56 20.96 23.22
C ALA A 280 -3.67 22.22 24.09
N GLU A 281 -4.13 23.33 23.52
CA GLU A 281 -4.34 24.58 24.25
C GLU A 281 -5.44 24.44 25.31
N ARG A 282 -6.55 23.78 24.98
CA ARG A 282 -7.66 23.55 25.93
C ARG A 282 -7.21 22.82 27.19
N PHE A 283 -6.33 21.83 27.07
CA PHE A 283 -5.95 20.96 28.19
C PHE A 283 -4.63 21.33 28.87
N LYS A 284 -3.97 22.40 28.41
CA LYS A 284 -2.66 22.84 28.91
C LYS A 284 -2.64 23.05 30.42
N ASP A 285 -3.62 23.79 30.93
CA ASP A 285 -3.69 24.20 32.36
C ASP A 285 -4.76 23.43 33.16
N THR A 286 -5.33 22.36 32.59
CA THR A 286 -6.31 21.53 33.30
C THR A 286 -5.64 20.76 34.43
N LYS A 287 -6.07 21.01 35.66
CA LYS A 287 -5.46 20.53 36.92
C LYS A 287 -5.32 19.00 37.00
N ASP A 288 -6.27 18.27 36.41
CA ASP A 288 -6.28 16.80 36.33
C ASP A 288 -6.23 16.27 34.87
N GLY A 289 -5.80 17.11 33.92
CA GLY A 289 -5.89 16.84 32.48
C GLY A 289 -4.77 15.98 31.87
N GLU A 290 -3.93 15.31 32.67
CA GLU A 290 -2.73 14.63 32.14
C GLU A 290 -3.06 13.50 31.16
N VAL A 291 -4.14 12.75 31.42
CA VAL A 291 -4.63 11.72 30.51
C VAL A 291 -5.04 12.34 29.18
N LEU A 292 -5.81 13.44 29.19
CA LEU A 292 -6.28 14.12 27.99
C LEU A 292 -5.10 14.70 27.19
N ARG A 293 -4.14 15.36 27.87
CA ARG A 293 -2.89 15.84 27.25
C ARG A 293 -2.07 14.70 26.65
N GLY A 294 -2.01 13.55 27.33
CA GLY A 294 -1.36 12.34 26.84
C GLY A 294 -1.95 11.88 25.50
N LEU A 295 -3.28 11.80 25.41
CA LEU A 295 -3.99 11.38 24.20
C LEU A 295 -3.78 12.36 23.04
N VAL A 296 -3.78 13.68 23.30
CA VAL A 296 -3.51 14.69 22.27
C VAL A 296 -2.07 14.58 21.77
N ARG A 297 -1.09 14.42 22.67
CA ARG A 297 0.33 14.22 22.30
C ARG A 297 0.54 12.95 21.49
N GLU A 298 -0.07 11.83 21.88
CA GLU A 298 -0.03 10.56 21.15
C GLU A 298 -0.60 10.73 19.73
N ARG A 299 -1.76 11.41 19.62
CA ARG A 299 -2.38 11.66 18.31
C ARG A 299 -1.51 12.54 17.42
N ALA A 300 -0.92 13.59 17.97
CA ALA A 300 -0.03 14.49 17.24
C ALA A 300 1.26 13.78 16.76
N ALA A 301 1.84 12.91 17.59
CA ALA A 301 2.98 12.09 17.21
C ALA A 301 2.64 11.16 16.04
N ARG A 302 1.53 10.40 16.14
CA ARG A 302 1.07 9.52 15.05
C ARG A 302 0.73 10.27 13.78
N PHE A 303 0.12 11.45 13.89
CA PHE A 303 -0.16 12.29 12.73
C PHE A 303 1.14 12.72 12.03
N THR A 304 2.18 13.05 12.79
CA THR A 304 3.50 13.38 12.23
C THR A 304 4.10 12.19 11.49
N ASP A 305 4.00 10.97 12.03
CA ASP A 305 4.52 9.78 11.35
C ASP A 305 3.69 9.42 10.11
N TYR A 306 2.37 9.58 10.16
CA TYR A 306 1.49 9.48 8.99
C TYR A 306 1.97 10.38 7.83
N LEU A 307 2.24 11.66 8.10
CA LEU A 307 2.72 12.60 7.08
C LEU A 307 4.09 12.18 6.50
N LYS A 308 4.99 11.60 7.30
CA LYS A 308 6.27 11.06 6.80
C LYS A 308 6.06 9.89 5.85
N PHE A 309 5.10 9.01 6.13
CA PHE A 309 4.76 7.90 5.23
C PHE A 309 4.16 8.41 3.92
N GLU A 310 3.24 9.38 3.96
CA GLU A 310 2.69 10.01 2.74
C GLU A 310 3.80 10.66 1.90
N SER A 311 4.70 11.40 2.52
CA SER A 311 5.86 11.98 1.84
C SER A 311 6.77 10.93 1.20
N SER A 312 6.99 9.80 1.89
CA SER A 312 7.84 8.71 1.40
C SER A 312 7.17 7.94 0.25
N ALA A 313 5.85 7.77 0.32
CA ALA A 313 5.05 7.16 -0.74
C ALA A 313 5.13 8.00 -2.01
N ALA A 314 4.84 9.31 -1.92
CA ALA A 314 4.91 10.22 -3.05
C ALA A 314 6.31 10.22 -3.70
N ALA A 315 7.37 10.38 -2.91
CA ALA A 315 8.75 10.37 -3.41
C ALA A 315 9.11 9.06 -4.13
N SER A 316 8.78 7.92 -3.53
CA SER A 316 9.11 6.61 -4.09
C SER A 316 8.28 6.28 -5.33
N PHE A 317 7.01 6.70 -5.40
CA PHE A 317 6.20 6.55 -6.61
C PHE A 317 6.71 7.43 -7.74
N MET A 318 7.09 8.68 -7.46
CA MET A 318 7.71 9.56 -8.46
C MET A 318 8.99 8.95 -9.03
N GLU A 319 9.84 8.38 -8.17
CA GLU A 319 11.05 7.67 -8.60
C GLU A 319 10.70 6.42 -9.42
N ALA A 320 9.71 5.64 -9.02
CA ALA A 320 9.24 4.47 -9.75
C ALA A 320 8.71 4.83 -11.16
N ILE A 321 7.95 5.91 -11.28
CA ILE A 321 7.47 6.42 -12.57
C ILE A 321 8.66 6.87 -13.43
N ALA A 322 9.59 7.66 -12.87
CA ALA A 322 10.77 8.12 -13.59
C ALA A 322 11.65 6.96 -14.07
N ASN A 323 11.67 5.87 -13.31
CA ASN A 323 12.34 4.62 -13.67
C ASN A 323 11.52 3.75 -14.63
N GLU A 324 10.32 4.14 -15.06
CA GLU A 324 9.47 3.33 -15.95
C GLU A 324 9.14 1.94 -15.37
N GLU A 325 8.91 1.85 -14.05
CA GLU A 325 8.45 0.61 -13.40
C GLU A 325 6.97 0.28 -13.69
N PHE A 326 6.22 1.23 -14.26
CA PHE A 326 4.81 1.09 -14.60
C PHE A 326 4.59 1.29 -16.09
N SER A 327 3.82 0.39 -16.70
CA SER A 327 3.30 0.58 -18.05
C SER A 327 2.25 1.67 -18.08
N ARG A 328 2.02 2.25 -19.26
CA ARG A 328 1.11 3.38 -19.48
C ARG A 328 -0.27 3.19 -18.85
N ARG A 329 -0.83 1.98 -18.93
CA ARG A 329 -2.17 1.64 -18.45
C ARG A 329 -2.36 1.85 -16.93
N HIS A 330 -1.28 1.76 -16.15
CA HIS A 330 -1.33 1.88 -14.69
C HIS A 330 -1.01 3.28 -14.20
N LEU A 331 -0.40 4.11 -15.04
CA LEU A 331 0.04 5.44 -14.63
C LEU A 331 -1.07 6.34 -14.08
N PRO A 332 -2.32 6.33 -14.60
CA PRO A 332 -3.38 7.14 -14.01
C PRO A 332 -3.62 6.88 -12.52
N GLU A 333 -3.62 5.61 -12.10
CA GLU A 333 -3.80 5.21 -10.70
C GLU A 333 -2.61 5.64 -9.84
N ILE A 334 -1.39 5.40 -10.33
CA ILE A 334 -0.17 5.79 -9.60
C ILE A 334 -0.04 7.31 -9.49
N MET A 335 -0.41 8.06 -10.53
CA MET A 335 -0.44 9.53 -10.49
C MET A 335 -1.46 10.05 -9.49
N LEU A 336 -2.64 9.42 -9.38
CA LEU A 336 -3.61 9.77 -8.34
C LEU A 336 -3.03 9.51 -6.94
N ALA A 337 -2.36 8.38 -6.73
CA ALA A 337 -1.71 8.07 -5.45
C ALA A 337 -0.65 9.11 -5.08
N VAL A 338 0.17 9.56 -6.02
CA VAL A 338 1.14 10.65 -5.79
C VAL A 338 0.42 11.95 -5.43
N ALA A 339 -0.60 12.34 -6.21
CA ALA A 339 -1.36 13.57 -5.96
C ALA A 339 -2.02 13.57 -4.58
N GLU A 340 -2.69 12.47 -4.20
CA GLU A 340 -3.32 12.30 -2.90
C GLU A 340 -2.30 12.32 -1.76
N SER A 341 -1.16 11.63 -1.89
CA SER A 341 -0.11 11.67 -0.86
C SER A 341 0.47 13.07 -0.67
N LEU A 342 0.68 13.83 -1.76
CA LEU A 342 1.14 15.23 -1.68
C LEU A 342 0.08 16.11 -1.00
N ARG A 343 -1.18 16.01 -1.43
CA ARG A 343 -2.29 16.78 -0.87
C ARG A 343 -2.46 16.51 0.63
N ARG A 344 -2.44 15.24 1.02
CA ARG A 344 -2.59 14.77 2.41
C ARG A 344 -1.39 15.14 3.28
N ASN A 345 -0.21 15.28 2.70
CA ASN A 345 0.96 15.81 3.40
C ASN A 345 0.93 17.35 3.55
N GLY A 346 -0.01 18.03 2.88
CA GLY A 346 -0.18 19.48 2.89
C GLY A 346 0.62 20.22 1.80
N ASP A 347 1.17 19.51 0.82
CA ASP A 347 1.81 20.09 -0.37
C ASP A 347 0.78 20.25 -1.51
N GLU A 348 -0.23 21.08 -1.24
CA GLU A 348 -1.39 21.27 -2.12
C GLU A 348 -1.01 21.85 -3.49
N ALA A 349 0.06 22.67 -3.55
CA ALA A 349 0.54 23.25 -4.80
C ALA A 349 1.13 22.18 -5.73
N ARG A 350 2.00 21.29 -5.23
CA ARG A 350 2.45 20.16 -6.06
C ARG A 350 1.31 19.20 -6.35
N ALA A 351 0.44 18.91 -5.40
CA ALA A 351 -0.72 18.04 -5.66
C ALA A 351 -1.58 18.57 -6.82
N MET A 352 -1.82 19.88 -6.87
CA MET A 352 -2.51 20.55 -7.97
C MET A 352 -1.86 20.29 -9.33
N ASP A 353 -0.53 20.38 -9.44
CA ASP A 353 0.20 20.05 -10.68
C ASP A 353 -0.06 18.60 -11.11
N TRP A 354 -0.03 17.64 -10.16
CA TRP A 354 -0.28 16.23 -10.44
C TRP A 354 -1.73 15.95 -10.87
N TYR A 355 -2.72 16.57 -10.22
CA TYR A 355 -4.12 16.45 -10.67
C TYR A 355 -4.33 17.07 -12.05
N LEU A 356 -3.74 18.24 -12.32
CA LEU A 356 -3.82 18.88 -13.65
C LEU A 356 -3.20 18.02 -14.75
N ALA A 357 -2.10 17.33 -14.44
CA ALA A 357 -1.48 16.39 -15.38
C ALA A 357 -2.33 15.14 -15.58
N LEU A 358 -2.80 14.51 -14.49
CA LEU A 358 -3.68 13.35 -14.54
C LEU A 358 -4.96 13.63 -15.35
N ALA A 359 -5.57 14.79 -15.12
CA ALA A 359 -6.76 15.23 -15.84
C ALA A 359 -6.52 15.38 -17.36
N LYS A 360 -5.29 15.59 -17.80
CA LYS A 360 -4.94 15.80 -19.21
C LYS A 360 -4.49 14.52 -19.93
N MET A 361 -4.28 13.42 -19.23
CA MET A 361 -3.88 12.16 -19.85
C MET A 361 -4.98 11.63 -20.77
N ASP A 362 -4.62 11.20 -21.98
CA ASP A 362 -5.55 10.62 -22.95
C ASP A 362 -6.35 9.44 -22.37
N GLU A 363 -5.71 8.61 -21.55
CA GLU A 363 -6.31 7.45 -20.88
C GLU A 363 -7.51 7.80 -20.01
N THR A 364 -7.54 9.03 -19.51
CA THR A 364 -8.61 9.52 -18.63
C THR A 364 -9.78 10.12 -19.40
N GLN A 365 -9.69 10.23 -20.73
CA GLN A 365 -10.75 10.73 -21.62
C GLN A 365 -11.19 12.19 -21.34
N PRO A 366 -10.26 13.17 -21.35
CA PRO A 366 -10.57 14.56 -20.99
C PRO A 366 -11.70 15.18 -21.82
N ALA A 367 -11.75 14.91 -23.12
CA ALA A 367 -12.79 15.44 -24.00
C ALA A 367 -14.20 14.96 -23.61
N ASP A 368 -14.35 13.69 -23.25
CA ASP A 368 -15.63 13.13 -22.81
C ASP A 368 -16.04 13.68 -21.45
N ARG A 369 -15.08 13.85 -20.52
CA ARG A 369 -15.35 14.48 -19.21
C ARG A 369 -15.75 15.94 -19.36
N ASP A 370 -15.15 16.69 -20.28
CA ASP A 370 -15.52 18.06 -20.60
C ASP A 370 -16.95 18.13 -21.15
N ALA A 371 -17.32 17.22 -22.05
CA ALA A 371 -18.68 17.13 -22.61
C ALA A 371 -19.72 16.79 -21.51
N MET A 372 -19.40 15.88 -20.59
CA MET A 372 -20.25 15.56 -19.44
C MET A 372 -20.45 16.77 -18.52
N ARG A 373 -19.37 17.53 -18.23
CA ARG A 373 -19.46 18.77 -17.43
C ARG A 373 -20.34 19.82 -18.10
N ALA A 374 -20.21 19.99 -19.42
CA ALA A 374 -21.03 20.93 -20.18
C ALA A 374 -22.54 20.60 -20.10
N GLN A 375 -22.88 19.32 -19.90
CA GLN A 375 -24.25 18.85 -19.72
C GLN A 375 -24.71 18.86 -18.24
N GLY A 376 -23.87 19.33 -17.31
CA GLY A 376 -24.15 19.30 -15.87
C GLY A 376 -24.13 17.89 -15.25
N GLY A 377 -23.53 16.92 -15.95
CA GLY A 377 -23.45 15.52 -15.53
C GLY A 377 -22.16 15.17 -14.80
N ALA A 378 -22.08 13.91 -14.39
CA ALA A 378 -20.87 13.25 -13.88
C ALA A 378 -20.79 11.84 -14.46
N PRO A 379 -19.60 11.20 -14.50
CA PRO A 379 -19.46 9.82 -14.94
C PRO A 379 -20.36 8.88 -14.12
N SER A 380 -21.00 7.92 -14.80
CA SER A 380 -21.71 6.82 -14.17
C SER A 380 -20.75 5.98 -13.31
N PRO A 381 -21.22 5.31 -12.24
CA PRO A 381 -20.43 4.28 -11.55
C PRO A 381 -19.86 3.19 -12.50
N ASP A 382 -20.54 2.94 -13.63
CA ASP A 382 -20.11 1.98 -14.65
C ASP A 382 -19.15 2.57 -15.70
N ALA A 383 -18.81 3.86 -15.61
CA ALA A 383 -17.86 4.48 -16.53
C ALA A 383 -16.46 3.82 -16.39
N PRO A 384 -15.62 3.84 -17.46
CA PRO A 384 -14.28 3.28 -17.40
C PRO A 384 -13.50 3.80 -16.18
N TYR A 385 -12.83 2.90 -15.47
CA TYR A 385 -12.13 3.25 -14.23
C TYR A 385 -11.17 4.45 -14.39
N THR A 386 -10.42 4.50 -15.48
CA THR A 386 -9.50 5.62 -15.79
C THR A 386 -10.21 6.96 -16.01
N MET A 387 -11.44 6.95 -16.55
CA MET A 387 -12.28 8.16 -16.62
C MET A 387 -12.67 8.64 -15.23
N GLN A 388 -13.00 7.72 -14.32
CA GLN A 388 -13.31 8.06 -12.93
C GLN A 388 -12.10 8.69 -12.23
N LEU A 389 -10.89 8.18 -12.47
CA LEU A 389 -9.65 8.77 -11.94
C LEU A 389 -9.44 10.21 -12.43
N GLY A 390 -9.65 10.46 -13.72
CA GLY A 390 -9.61 11.82 -14.29
C GLY A 390 -10.68 12.74 -13.68
N TRP A 391 -11.86 12.21 -13.40
CA TRP A 391 -12.93 12.97 -12.74
C TRP A 391 -12.62 13.32 -11.29
N ILE A 392 -12.00 12.41 -10.55
CA ILE A 392 -11.49 12.67 -9.19
C ILE A 392 -10.46 13.80 -9.24
N ALA A 393 -9.56 13.79 -10.21
CA ALA A 393 -8.59 14.87 -10.40
C ALA A 393 -9.27 16.21 -10.67
N ASP A 394 -10.24 16.26 -11.59
CA ASP A 394 -11.02 17.48 -11.90
C ASP A 394 -11.70 18.05 -10.64
N ARG A 395 -12.29 17.17 -9.80
CA ARG A 395 -12.91 17.55 -8.52
C ARG A 395 -11.92 18.17 -7.55
N HIS A 396 -10.73 17.58 -7.39
CA HIS A 396 -9.71 18.09 -6.48
C HIS A 396 -9.13 19.42 -6.95
N VAL A 397 -8.92 19.60 -8.26
CA VAL A 397 -8.54 20.90 -8.85
C VAL A 397 -9.57 21.98 -8.48
N ALA A 398 -10.86 21.69 -8.68
CA ALA A 398 -11.93 22.62 -8.33
C ALA A 398 -11.99 22.90 -6.81
N ALA A 399 -11.83 21.87 -5.98
CA ALA A 399 -11.85 22.00 -4.52
C ALA A 399 -10.70 22.86 -3.99
N LEU A 400 -9.47 22.61 -4.43
CA LEU A 400 -8.28 23.38 -4.05
C LEU A 400 -8.37 24.85 -4.51
N THR A 401 -8.86 25.07 -5.73
CA THR A 401 -9.11 26.44 -6.24
C THR A 401 -10.15 27.16 -5.36
N LYS A 402 -11.24 26.48 -5.01
CA LYS A 402 -12.28 27.03 -4.12
C LYS A 402 -11.78 27.31 -2.70
N GLN A 403 -10.81 26.54 -2.22
CA GLN A 403 -10.13 26.76 -0.93
C GLN A 403 -9.17 27.96 -0.95
N GLY A 404 -8.97 28.59 -2.12
CA GLY A 404 -8.14 29.78 -2.26
C GLY A 404 -6.67 29.50 -2.55
N LEU A 405 -6.33 28.27 -2.99
CA LEU A 405 -4.98 27.96 -3.42
C LEU A 405 -4.62 28.83 -4.64
N VAL A 406 -3.58 29.66 -4.49
CA VAL A 406 -3.05 30.48 -5.59
C VAL A 406 -2.12 29.61 -6.44
N HIS A 407 -2.59 29.20 -7.61
CA HIS A 407 -1.87 28.35 -8.55
C HIS A 407 -2.06 28.87 -10.00
N PRO A 408 -1.06 28.79 -10.90
CA PRO A 408 -1.17 29.32 -12.27
C PRO A 408 -2.15 28.54 -13.18
N GLY A 409 -2.79 27.48 -12.69
CA GLY A 409 -3.74 26.66 -13.46
C GLY A 409 -3.10 25.77 -14.53
N VAL A 410 -1.76 25.75 -14.59
CA VAL A 410 -0.97 24.90 -15.49
C VAL A 410 0.17 24.27 -14.71
N VAL A 411 0.65 23.12 -15.19
CA VAL A 411 1.78 22.41 -14.57
C VAL A 411 3.00 23.33 -14.55
N SER A 412 3.49 23.65 -13.34
CA SER A 412 4.50 24.71 -13.18
C SER A 412 5.55 24.47 -12.10
N GLY A 413 5.31 23.52 -11.19
CA GLY A 413 6.20 23.23 -10.07
C GLY A 413 7.40 22.34 -10.39
N ALA A 414 8.01 21.81 -9.34
CA ALA A 414 9.26 21.04 -9.40
C ALA A 414 9.15 19.75 -10.25
N ASP A 415 7.95 19.18 -10.35
CA ASP A 415 7.70 17.91 -11.04
C ASP A 415 7.38 18.10 -12.53
N LYS A 416 7.38 19.35 -13.01
CA LYS A 416 6.95 19.70 -14.38
C LYS A 416 7.57 18.81 -15.45
N ARG A 417 8.88 18.56 -15.40
CA ARG A 417 9.55 17.71 -16.41
C ARG A 417 8.98 16.29 -16.47
N LEU A 418 8.73 15.69 -15.31
CA LEU A 418 8.17 14.33 -15.23
C LEU A 418 6.72 14.33 -15.72
N LEU A 419 5.95 15.34 -15.32
CA LEU A 419 4.55 15.50 -15.70
C LEU A 419 4.38 15.81 -17.20
N ASP A 420 5.26 16.62 -17.78
CA ASP A 420 5.28 16.89 -19.23
C ASP A 420 5.64 15.60 -20.00
N ALA A 421 6.59 14.79 -19.50
CA ALA A 421 6.90 13.50 -20.11
C ALA A 421 5.70 12.53 -20.06
N LEU A 422 4.95 12.54 -18.96
CA LEU A 422 3.71 11.77 -18.83
C LEU A 422 2.61 12.27 -19.78
N VAL A 423 2.39 13.57 -19.90
CA VAL A 423 1.26 14.11 -20.65
C VAL A 423 1.56 14.19 -22.16
N PHE A 424 2.77 14.61 -22.54
CA PHE A 424 3.11 14.98 -23.92
C PHE A 424 4.10 14.04 -24.61
N GLU A 425 4.95 13.34 -23.86
CA GLU A 425 5.97 12.41 -24.42
C GLU A 425 5.54 10.94 -24.31
N HIS A 426 4.34 10.67 -23.78
CA HIS A 426 3.78 9.34 -23.57
C HIS A 426 4.67 8.40 -22.73
N LEU A 427 5.34 8.91 -21.69
CA LEU A 427 6.07 8.08 -20.72
C LEU A 427 5.23 6.88 -20.28
N GLY A 428 5.86 5.70 -20.27
CA GLY A 428 5.21 4.41 -19.97
C GLY A 428 4.77 3.62 -21.19
N SER A 429 4.91 4.17 -22.39
CA SER A 429 4.75 3.44 -23.66
C SER A 429 6.08 2.87 -24.15
N SER A 430 6.01 1.89 -25.04
CA SER A 430 7.19 1.31 -25.69
C SER A 430 7.98 2.32 -26.53
N ASP A 431 7.29 3.33 -27.08
CA ASP A 431 7.82 4.42 -27.91
C ASP A 431 8.58 5.48 -27.11
N TYR A 432 8.31 5.62 -25.82
CA TYR A 432 9.04 6.55 -24.97
C TYR A 432 10.48 6.06 -24.74
N HIS A 433 11.44 6.95 -24.97
CA HIS A 433 12.86 6.71 -24.78
C HIS A 433 13.45 7.72 -23.79
N SER A 434 13.69 7.28 -22.56
CA SER A 434 14.36 8.10 -21.55
C SER A 434 15.78 8.51 -21.99
N PRO A 435 16.07 9.81 -22.18
CA PRO A 435 17.37 10.27 -22.68
C PRO A 435 18.54 9.96 -21.73
N SER A 436 18.25 9.82 -20.44
CA SER A 436 19.24 9.54 -19.41
C SER A 436 19.49 8.05 -19.19
N TRP A 437 18.61 7.18 -19.69
CA TRP A 437 18.76 5.74 -19.49
C TRP A 437 19.83 5.17 -20.41
N LYS A 438 20.63 4.25 -19.89
CA LYS A 438 21.61 3.47 -20.65
C LYS A 438 21.48 2.00 -20.27
N PRO A 439 21.67 1.08 -21.23
CA PRO A 439 21.68 -0.34 -20.93
C PRO A 439 22.82 -0.67 -19.98
N THR A 440 22.56 -1.55 -19.03
CA THR A 440 23.60 -2.18 -18.23
C THR A 440 24.49 -3.02 -19.15
N THR A 441 25.81 -2.91 -18.98
CA THR A 441 26.82 -3.62 -19.79
C THR A 441 27.87 -4.27 -18.90
N GLY A 442 28.61 -5.25 -19.44
CA GLY A 442 29.71 -5.91 -18.71
C GLY A 442 29.26 -7.08 -17.82
N ALA A 443 28.01 -7.52 -17.93
CA ALA A 443 27.53 -8.74 -17.28
C ALA A 443 28.18 -9.99 -17.88
N THR A 444 27.95 -11.12 -17.23
CA THR A 444 28.45 -12.45 -17.63
C THR A 444 27.54 -13.13 -18.66
N LYS A 445 28.07 -14.15 -19.34
CA LYS A 445 27.29 -15.07 -20.18
C LYS A 445 26.03 -15.58 -19.46
N ARG A 446 26.15 -15.94 -18.18
CA ARG A 446 25.05 -16.51 -17.39
C ARG A 446 23.88 -15.54 -17.23
N GLU A 447 24.17 -14.26 -17.02
CA GLU A 447 23.14 -13.22 -16.91
C GLU A 447 22.48 -12.95 -18.27
N CYS A 448 23.27 -12.98 -19.36
CA CYS A 448 22.71 -12.91 -20.71
C CYS A 448 21.79 -14.11 -21.01
N GLU A 449 22.20 -15.33 -20.63
CA GLU A 449 21.40 -16.55 -20.78
C GLU A 449 20.09 -16.48 -20.01
N PHE A 450 20.15 -15.97 -18.77
CA PHE A 450 18.98 -15.74 -17.95
C PHE A 450 17.99 -14.77 -18.61
N LEU A 451 18.46 -13.62 -19.11
CA LEU A 451 17.59 -12.66 -19.78
C LEU A 451 17.03 -13.18 -21.11
N LEU A 452 17.83 -13.88 -21.92
CA LEU A 452 17.36 -14.54 -23.14
C LEU A 452 16.23 -15.53 -22.84
N SER A 453 16.41 -16.39 -21.82
CA SER A 453 15.39 -17.35 -21.40
C SER A 453 14.15 -16.65 -20.87
N PHE A 454 14.30 -15.62 -20.02
CA PHE A 454 13.18 -14.93 -19.42
C PHE A 454 12.32 -14.18 -20.45
N ILE A 455 12.97 -13.41 -21.33
CA ILE A 455 12.26 -12.69 -22.41
C ILE A 455 11.66 -13.70 -23.39
N GLY A 456 12.39 -14.75 -23.75
CA GLY A 456 11.92 -15.80 -24.67
C GLY A 456 10.67 -16.51 -24.19
N LYS A 457 10.67 -16.93 -22.92
CA LYS A 457 9.48 -17.50 -22.25
C LYS A 457 8.32 -16.53 -22.22
N ALA A 458 8.56 -15.26 -21.90
CA ALA A 458 7.52 -14.23 -21.91
C ALA A 458 6.92 -14.04 -23.31
N THR A 459 7.73 -14.08 -24.37
CA THR A 459 7.26 -14.01 -25.76
C THR A 459 6.37 -15.20 -26.13
N VAL A 460 6.77 -16.42 -25.75
CA VAL A 460 5.98 -17.63 -26.01
C VAL A 460 4.69 -17.63 -25.19
N ASP A 461 4.73 -17.24 -23.91
CA ASP A 461 3.54 -17.12 -23.05
C ASP A 461 2.56 -16.05 -23.56
N PHE A 462 3.07 -14.90 -24.04
CA PHE A 462 2.24 -13.91 -24.71
C PHE A 462 1.53 -14.52 -25.93
N ALA A 463 2.28 -15.20 -26.80
CA ALA A 463 1.74 -15.80 -28.01
C ALA A 463 0.67 -16.86 -27.69
N PHE A 464 0.94 -17.70 -26.70
CA PHE A 464 0.01 -18.72 -26.22
C PHE A 464 -1.29 -18.13 -25.65
N ARG A 465 -1.20 -17.05 -24.87
CA ARG A 465 -2.41 -16.43 -24.26
C ARG A 465 -3.24 -15.64 -25.25
N ASN A 466 -2.61 -15.00 -26.24
CA ASN A 466 -3.27 -14.09 -27.16
C ASN A 466 -3.49 -14.67 -28.56
N ASN A 467 -3.11 -15.94 -28.80
CA ASN A 467 -3.10 -16.62 -30.10
C ASN A 467 -2.41 -15.81 -31.21
N THR A 468 -1.49 -14.90 -30.84
CA THR A 468 -0.77 -13.99 -31.74
C THR A 468 0.57 -13.63 -31.14
N TRP A 469 1.63 -13.65 -31.95
CA TRP A 469 2.97 -13.21 -31.51
C TRP A 469 3.00 -11.69 -31.31
N PRO A 470 3.72 -11.19 -30.29
CA PRO A 470 3.85 -9.75 -30.08
C PRO A 470 4.55 -9.10 -31.28
N LYS A 471 4.17 -7.88 -31.66
CA LYS A 471 4.80 -7.19 -32.79
C LYS A 471 6.20 -6.72 -32.45
N THR A 472 6.39 -6.28 -31.21
CA THR A 472 7.68 -5.83 -30.65
C THR A 472 7.84 -6.36 -29.23
N PHE A 473 9.06 -6.33 -28.70
CA PHE A 473 9.25 -6.60 -27.27
C PHE A 473 8.54 -5.60 -26.36
N GLY A 474 8.27 -4.38 -26.84
CA GLY A 474 7.54 -3.36 -26.09
C GLY A 474 6.17 -3.83 -25.63
N GLU A 475 5.46 -4.60 -26.47
CA GLU A 475 4.14 -5.12 -26.14
C GLU A 475 4.15 -6.07 -24.93
N LEU A 476 5.26 -6.77 -24.67
CA LEU A 476 5.38 -7.60 -23.47
C LEU A 476 5.26 -6.78 -22.19
N TRP A 477 5.73 -5.54 -22.22
CA TRP A 477 5.63 -4.62 -21.07
C TRP A 477 4.28 -3.91 -21.03
N GLU A 478 3.78 -3.42 -22.17
CA GLU A 478 2.48 -2.73 -22.25
C GLU A 478 1.30 -3.63 -21.83
N HIS A 479 1.41 -4.94 -22.09
CA HIS A 479 0.43 -5.93 -21.67
C HIS A 479 0.72 -6.53 -20.28
N ASP A 480 1.76 -6.07 -19.58
CA ASP A 480 2.29 -6.57 -18.31
C ASP A 480 2.60 -8.08 -18.26
N VAL A 481 2.98 -8.66 -19.40
CA VAL A 481 3.62 -9.99 -19.38
C VAL A 481 4.97 -9.88 -18.67
N ILE A 482 5.71 -8.79 -18.95
CA ILE A 482 6.86 -8.36 -18.17
C ILE A 482 6.45 -7.09 -17.43
N ARG A 483 6.36 -7.14 -16.11
CA ARG A 483 5.90 -5.99 -15.30
C ARG A 483 6.91 -4.86 -15.18
N ASP A 484 8.19 -5.12 -15.42
CA ASP A 484 9.28 -4.16 -15.26
C ASP A 484 10.23 -4.24 -16.44
N ARG A 485 10.26 -3.17 -17.23
CA ARG A 485 11.09 -3.08 -18.44
C ARG A 485 12.58 -2.99 -18.12
N ASN A 486 12.97 -2.45 -16.96
CA ASN A 486 14.38 -2.36 -16.56
C ASN A 486 14.92 -3.70 -16.07
N TYR A 487 14.09 -4.56 -15.48
CA TYR A 487 14.50 -5.91 -15.06
C TYR A 487 15.04 -6.73 -16.24
N VAL A 488 14.50 -6.49 -17.43
CA VAL A 488 14.97 -7.10 -18.69
C VAL A 488 15.93 -6.19 -19.47
N ASN A 489 16.54 -5.22 -18.79
CA ASN A 489 17.49 -4.25 -19.36
C ASN A 489 16.94 -3.55 -20.62
N ARG A 490 15.63 -3.27 -20.63
CA ARG A 490 14.87 -2.76 -21.78
C ARG A 490 15.15 -3.53 -23.08
N PHE A 491 15.20 -4.86 -22.95
CA PHE A 491 15.46 -5.80 -24.03
C PHE A 491 16.83 -5.61 -24.68
N CYS A 492 17.81 -5.09 -23.94
CA CYS A 492 19.21 -5.03 -24.35
C CYS A 492 20.03 -6.14 -23.68
N CYS A 493 20.96 -6.72 -24.42
CA CYS A 493 21.93 -7.69 -23.91
C CYS A 493 22.76 -7.06 -22.77
N PRO A 494 22.83 -7.68 -21.59
CA PRO A 494 23.52 -7.09 -20.44
C PRO A 494 25.04 -7.19 -20.54
N VAL A 495 25.56 -7.95 -21.52
CA VAL A 495 26.99 -8.05 -21.81
C VAL A 495 27.40 -6.93 -22.75
N THR A 496 26.75 -6.84 -23.92
CA THR A 496 27.15 -5.97 -25.03
C THR A 496 26.45 -4.61 -25.05
N GLY A 497 25.33 -4.48 -24.34
CA GLY A 497 24.46 -3.30 -24.37
C GLY A 497 23.62 -3.16 -25.64
N LYS A 498 23.75 -4.08 -26.61
CA LYS A 498 22.97 -4.05 -27.85
C LYS A 498 21.56 -4.61 -27.63
N PRO A 499 20.53 -4.09 -28.34
CA PRO A 499 19.21 -4.69 -28.33
C PRO A 499 19.25 -6.17 -28.73
N PHE A 500 18.39 -6.99 -28.11
CA PHE A 500 18.12 -8.33 -28.61
C PHE A 500 17.40 -8.24 -29.97
N LEU A 501 17.70 -9.19 -30.85
CA LEU A 501 17.04 -9.35 -32.14
C LEU A 501 15.74 -10.11 -31.95
N TYR A 502 14.68 -9.58 -32.56
CA TYR A 502 13.36 -10.19 -32.61
C TYR A 502 12.67 -9.89 -33.93
N LYS A 503 11.86 -10.84 -34.38
CA LYS A 503 10.94 -10.68 -35.49
C LYS A 503 9.64 -11.37 -35.10
N GLN A 504 8.51 -10.72 -35.38
CA GLN A 504 7.21 -11.35 -35.23
C GLN A 504 7.16 -12.62 -36.08
N LEU A 505 6.73 -13.73 -35.47
CA LEU A 505 6.65 -15.02 -36.13
C LEU A 505 5.26 -15.22 -36.73
N ASP A 506 5.18 -15.99 -37.80
CA ASP A 506 3.93 -16.30 -38.48
C ASP A 506 3.28 -17.54 -37.86
N GLY A 507 1.94 -17.56 -37.85
CA GLY A 507 1.14 -18.71 -37.41
C GLY A 507 0.95 -18.85 -35.90
N ASP A 508 0.29 -19.93 -35.50
CA ASP A 508 0.02 -20.26 -34.10
C ASP A 508 1.26 -20.86 -33.41
N VAL A 509 1.44 -20.53 -32.13
CA VAL A 509 2.50 -21.08 -31.27
C VAL A 509 2.48 -22.61 -31.23
N SER A 510 1.32 -23.24 -31.41
CA SER A 510 1.17 -24.69 -31.44
C SER A 510 1.79 -25.37 -32.67
N HIS A 511 2.10 -24.61 -33.73
CA HIS A 511 2.61 -25.11 -34.99
C HIS A 511 4.07 -24.71 -35.27
N ILE A 512 4.71 -23.98 -34.35
CA ILE A 512 6.09 -23.56 -34.54
C ILE A 512 7.06 -24.74 -34.32
N ALA A 513 8.05 -24.86 -35.21
CA ALA A 513 9.03 -25.92 -35.10
C ALA A 513 9.88 -25.73 -33.82
N PRO A 514 10.16 -26.79 -33.04
CA PRO A 514 10.85 -26.69 -31.74
C PRO A 514 12.20 -25.96 -31.76
N LYS A 515 12.93 -26.04 -32.88
CA LYS A 515 14.26 -25.41 -33.06
C LYS A 515 14.21 -24.00 -33.68
N THR A 516 13.03 -23.41 -33.82
CA THR A 516 12.91 -22.05 -34.34
C THR A 516 13.49 -21.07 -33.32
N VAL A 517 14.38 -20.19 -33.77
CA VAL A 517 14.93 -19.10 -32.94
C VAL A 517 13.84 -18.05 -32.73
N VAL A 518 13.50 -17.77 -31.48
CA VAL A 518 12.51 -16.74 -31.13
C VAL A 518 13.21 -15.40 -30.87
N ILE A 519 14.34 -15.43 -30.16
CA ILE A 519 15.12 -14.26 -29.77
C ILE A 519 16.61 -14.58 -29.93
N ALA A 520 17.41 -13.60 -30.34
CA ALA A 520 18.86 -13.75 -30.43
C ALA A 520 19.62 -12.51 -29.92
N THR A 521 20.88 -12.68 -29.53
CA THR A 521 21.82 -11.57 -29.31
C THR A 521 22.24 -10.94 -30.63
N ALA A 522 22.29 -9.61 -30.72
CA ALA A 522 22.79 -8.92 -31.91
C ALA A 522 24.31 -9.06 -32.11
N ASP A 523 25.07 -9.06 -31.02
CA ASP A 523 26.54 -9.19 -31.01
C ASP A 523 26.94 -10.44 -30.21
N PRO A 524 28.09 -11.06 -30.51
CA PRO A 524 28.53 -12.25 -29.79
C PRO A 524 29.04 -11.90 -28.39
N VAL A 525 28.77 -12.79 -27.44
CA VAL A 525 29.15 -12.71 -26.03
C VAL A 525 30.35 -13.61 -25.76
N ASP A 526 31.22 -13.20 -24.83
CA ASP A 526 32.36 -14.01 -24.41
C ASP A 526 31.89 -15.25 -23.63
N THR A 527 32.27 -16.43 -24.11
CA THR A 527 32.00 -17.73 -23.47
C THR A 527 33.30 -18.50 -23.25
N ASN A 528 33.23 -19.62 -22.51
CA ASN A 528 34.34 -20.56 -22.37
C ASN A 528 34.78 -21.21 -23.70
N GLN A 529 33.98 -21.10 -24.76
CA GLN A 529 34.27 -21.60 -26.11
C GLN A 529 34.64 -20.47 -27.09
N GLY A 530 34.94 -19.27 -26.57
CA GLY A 530 35.15 -18.06 -27.35
C GLY A 530 33.88 -17.23 -27.55
N LYS A 531 33.90 -16.30 -28.49
CA LYS A 531 32.75 -15.43 -28.80
C LYS A 531 31.63 -16.22 -29.48
N ARG A 532 30.42 -16.16 -28.90
CA ARG A 532 29.23 -16.90 -29.39
C ARG A 532 27.99 -16.03 -29.39
N PHE A 533 27.10 -16.26 -30.35
CA PHE A 533 25.77 -15.67 -30.39
C PHE A 533 24.81 -16.53 -29.57
N GLY A 534 24.09 -15.92 -28.63
CA GLY A 534 23.06 -16.59 -27.84
C GLY A 534 21.70 -16.50 -28.52
N GLY A 535 20.91 -17.57 -28.46
CA GLY A 535 19.54 -17.54 -28.96
C GLY A 535 18.62 -18.43 -28.15
N PHE A 536 17.39 -17.96 -27.94
CA PHE A 536 16.32 -18.72 -27.31
C PHE A 536 15.46 -19.40 -28.37
N LEU A 537 15.24 -20.70 -28.22
CA LEU A 537 14.48 -21.54 -29.13
C LEU A 537 13.05 -21.78 -28.63
N ALA A 538 12.13 -22.03 -29.55
CA ALA A 538 10.72 -22.28 -29.24
C ALA A 538 10.46 -23.46 -28.28
N ASN A 539 11.40 -24.41 -28.16
CA ASN A 539 11.33 -25.53 -27.21
C ASN A 539 11.85 -25.22 -25.80
N ASP A 540 11.91 -23.94 -25.43
CA ASP A 540 12.37 -23.48 -24.12
C ASP A 540 13.84 -23.77 -23.81
N THR A 541 14.71 -23.65 -24.82
CA THR A 541 16.16 -23.83 -24.65
C THR A 541 16.95 -22.61 -25.12
N VAL A 542 18.04 -22.28 -24.41
CA VAL A 542 19.01 -21.30 -24.88
C VAL A 542 20.20 -22.05 -25.48
N ILE A 543 20.58 -21.67 -26.70
CA ILE A 543 21.74 -22.20 -27.42
C ILE A 543 22.78 -21.10 -27.65
N TRP A 544 24.01 -21.53 -27.90
CA TRP A 544 25.15 -20.66 -28.17
C TRP A 544 25.83 -21.10 -29.47
N SER A 545 25.84 -20.24 -30.48
CA SER A 545 26.34 -20.54 -31.83
C SER A 545 27.60 -19.74 -32.18
N ALA A 546 28.45 -20.31 -33.03
CA ALA A 546 29.59 -19.60 -33.63
C ALA A 546 29.14 -18.60 -34.70
N THR A 547 27.98 -18.85 -35.33
CA THR A 547 27.37 -18.00 -36.35
C THR A 547 26.20 -17.20 -35.77
N PRO A 548 25.86 -16.02 -36.34
CA PRO A 548 24.69 -15.27 -35.95
C PRO A 548 23.41 -16.11 -36.05
N LEU A 549 22.55 -16.02 -35.03
CA LEU A 549 21.24 -16.65 -35.01
C LEU A 549 20.20 -15.64 -35.49
N VAL A 550 19.30 -16.06 -36.37
CA VAL A 550 18.27 -15.19 -36.98
C VAL A 550 16.89 -15.57 -36.43
N PRO A 551 16.18 -14.65 -35.75
CA PRO A 551 14.81 -14.91 -35.31
C PRO A 551 13.89 -15.32 -36.46
N GLY A 552 13.14 -16.40 -36.26
CA GLY A 552 12.24 -17.02 -37.24
C GLY A 552 12.86 -18.15 -38.07
N GLU A 553 14.17 -18.35 -38.00
CA GLU A 553 14.84 -19.45 -38.68
C GLU A 553 15.08 -20.65 -37.75
N LEU A 554 15.28 -21.83 -38.34
CA LEU A 554 15.68 -23.02 -37.59
C LEU A 554 17.15 -22.91 -37.19
N ALA A 555 17.44 -23.15 -35.91
CA ALA A 555 18.81 -23.27 -35.46
C ALA A 555 19.48 -24.51 -36.08
N HIS A 556 20.51 -24.28 -36.89
CA HIS A 556 21.37 -25.32 -37.43
C HIS A 556 22.51 -25.64 -36.44
N PRO A 557 22.95 -26.92 -36.36
CA PRO A 557 24.02 -27.34 -35.45
C PRO A 557 25.34 -26.60 -35.66
#